data_AF-A0A937HRA0-F1
#
_entry.id   AF-A0A937HRA0-F1
#
_cell.length_a   1.000
_cell.length_b   1.000
_cell.length_c   1.000
_cell.angle_alpha   90.00
_cell.angle_beta   90.00
_cell.angle_gamma   90.00
#
_symmetry.space_group_name_H-M   'P 1'
#
loop_
_entity.id
_entity.type
_entity.pdbx_description
1 polymer ?
#
loop_
_entity_poly.entity_id
_entity_poly.type
_entity_poly.pdbx_seq_one_letter_code
_entity_poly.pdbx_strand_id
1 'polypeptide(L)'
;MDNSLDNNINPTNKIKLFYSSNKLKIIFIFISLFLLLISIIVFNVLKEKKNNSIAEKYVQAGLYLSSGEKNKAKNFYEEIINSKNKVYSILALNLIIEKNLVDEKKLILNYFQKLEKINYTKDKSDLIKLKKALYLIKTGEKNIGETILKNLVKEKSILGKISQQILE
;
A
#
# COMPACT_ATOMS: atom_id res chain seq x y z
N MET A 1 -69.90 -18.31 24.80
CA MET A 1 -68.92 -17.21 24.84
C MET A 1 -67.58 -17.86 24.56
N ASP A 2 -67.27 -18.06 23.30
CA ASP A 2 -66.03 -18.72 22.90
C ASP A 2 -65.51 -18.05 21.64
N ASN A 3 -64.28 -17.56 21.74
CA ASN A 3 -63.24 -17.68 20.72
C ASN A 3 -62.00 -16.99 21.26
N SER A 4 -61.28 -17.72 22.12
CA SER A 4 -59.86 -17.51 22.31
C SER A 4 -59.18 -17.58 20.94
N LEU A 5 -58.72 -16.42 20.45
CA LEU A 5 -57.87 -16.32 19.28
C LEU A 5 -56.53 -17.03 19.59
N ASP A 6 -56.51 -18.33 19.34
CA ASP A 6 -55.34 -19.17 19.42
C ASP A 6 -54.36 -18.74 18.32
N ASN A 7 -53.36 -17.95 18.72
CA ASN A 7 -52.37 -17.32 17.87
C ASN A 7 -51.26 -18.31 17.45
N ASN A 8 -51.63 -19.52 17.05
CA ASN A 8 -50.71 -20.53 16.57
C ASN A 8 -50.47 -20.37 15.05
N ILE A 9 -50.02 -19.18 14.64
CA ILE A 9 -49.66 -18.92 13.26
C ILE A 9 -48.39 -19.72 12.96
N ASN A 10 -48.56 -20.81 12.20
CA ASN A 10 -47.48 -21.65 11.69
C ASN A 10 -46.33 -20.77 11.17
N PRO A 11 -45.07 -20.99 11.57
CA PRO A 11 -43.91 -20.17 11.15
C PRO A 11 -43.85 -19.97 9.62
N THR A 12 -44.31 -20.95 8.84
CA THR A 12 -44.43 -20.85 7.37
C THR A 12 -45.38 -19.74 6.91
N ASN A 13 -46.52 -19.58 7.57
CA ASN A 13 -47.50 -18.53 7.26
C ASN A 13 -46.97 -17.14 7.62
N LYS A 14 -46.19 -17.02 8.71
CA LYS A 14 -45.53 -15.75 9.07
C LYS A 14 -44.54 -15.31 8.00
N ILE A 15 -43.73 -16.22 7.48
CA ILE A 15 -42.75 -15.92 6.41
C ILE A 15 -43.47 -15.50 5.12
N LYS A 16 -44.57 -16.19 4.76
CA LYS A 16 -45.36 -15.88 3.57
C LYS A 16 -45.98 -14.47 3.64
N LEU A 17 -46.55 -14.12 4.79
CA LEU A 17 -47.11 -12.78 5.05
C LEU A 17 -46.02 -11.69 5.03
N PHE A 18 -44.83 -11.98 5.59
CA PHE A 18 -43.71 -11.04 5.57
C PHE A 18 -43.21 -10.77 4.15
N TYR A 19 -43.06 -11.82 3.33
CA TYR A 19 -42.63 -11.70 1.93
C TYR A 19 -43.64 -10.91 1.10
N SER A 20 -44.95 -11.20 1.21
CA SER A 20 -45.98 -10.48 0.47
C SER A 20 -46.02 -9.00 0.83
N SER A 21 -45.88 -8.68 2.12
CA SER A 21 -45.93 -7.29 2.61
C SER A 21 -44.68 -6.48 2.29
N ASN A 22 -43.53 -7.13 2.04
CA ASN A 22 -42.24 -6.45 1.83
C ASN A 22 -41.56 -6.77 0.48
N LYS A 23 -42.27 -7.35 -0.48
CA LYS A 23 -41.72 -7.86 -1.75
C LYS A 23 -40.81 -6.85 -2.48
N LEU A 24 -41.22 -5.59 -2.59
CA LEU A 24 -40.43 -4.55 -3.26
C LEU A 24 -39.12 -4.22 -2.51
N LYS A 25 -39.16 -4.17 -1.18
CA LYS A 25 -37.97 -3.94 -0.35
C LYS A 25 -36.97 -5.07 -0.50
N ILE A 26 -37.45 -6.32 -0.55
CA ILE A 26 -36.62 -7.51 -0.76
C ILE A 26 -35.93 -7.45 -2.12
N ILE A 27 -36.66 -7.14 -3.19
CA ILE A 27 -36.09 -6.97 -4.54
C ILE A 27 -35.03 -5.87 -4.56
N PHE A 28 -35.30 -4.73 -3.92
CA PHE A 28 -34.35 -3.63 -3.83
C PHE A 28 -33.05 -4.03 -3.10
N ILE A 29 -33.16 -4.79 -2.01
CA ILE A 29 -31.99 -5.33 -1.28
C ILE A 29 -31.15 -6.23 -2.19
N PHE A 30 -31.78 -7.12 -2.97
CA PHE A 30 -31.04 -7.99 -3.90
C PHE A 30 -30.35 -7.19 -5.02
N ILE A 31 -31.01 -6.19 -5.59
CA ILE A 31 -30.42 -5.31 -6.60
C ILE A 31 -29.23 -4.52 -6.02
N SER A 32 -29.39 -3.97 -4.82
CA SER A 32 -28.32 -3.26 -4.12
C SER A 32 -27.11 -4.15 -3.87
N LEU A 33 -27.34 -5.39 -3.40
CA LEU A 33 -26.28 -6.37 -3.17
C LEU A 33 -25.57 -6.75 -4.49
N PHE A 34 -26.33 -6.91 -5.57
CA PHE A 34 -25.78 -7.19 -6.89
C PHE A 34 -24.90 -6.05 -7.42
N LEU A 35 -25.34 -4.79 -7.28
CA LEU A 35 -24.56 -3.62 -7.64
C LEU A 35 -23.28 -3.50 -6.79
N LEU A 36 -23.35 -3.82 -5.50
CA LEU A 36 -22.19 -3.83 -4.61
C LEU A 36 -21.14 -4.86 -5.06
N LEU A 37 -21.57 -6.05 -5.46
CA LEU A 37 -20.67 -7.07 -6.02
C LEU A 37 -19.97 -6.60 -7.30
N ILE A 38 -20.71 -6.01 -8.25
CA ILE A 38 -20.13 -5.45 -9.48
C ILE A 38 -19.12 -4.36 -9.15
N SER A 39 -19.46 -3.45 -8.23
CA SER A 39 -18.58 -2.36 -7.80
C SER A 39 -17.24 -2.88 -7.25
N ILE A 40 -17.27 -3.93 -6.42
CA ILE A 40 -16.04 -4.55 -5.88
C ILE A 40 -15.17 -5.13 -7.00
N ILE A 41 -15.77 -5.82 -7.98
CA ILE A 41 -15.04 -6.40 -9.12
C ILE A 41 -14.39 -5.29 -9.94
N VAL A 42 -15.16 -4.27 -10.33
CA VAL A 42 -14.66 -3.13 -11.12
C VAL A 42 -13.54 -2.40 -10.37
N PHE A 43 -13.70 -2.18 -9.06
CA PHE A 43 -12.66 -1.56 -8.23
C PHE A 43 -11.36 -2.36 -8.25
N ASN A 44 -11.43 -3.69 -8.16
CA ASN A 44 -10.25 -4.55 -8.20
C ASN A 44 -9.55 -4.50 -9.56
N VAL A 45 -10.30 -4.52 -10.67
CA VAL A 45 -9.74 -4.41 -12.03
C VAL A 45 -9.03 -3.08 -12.24
N LEU A 46 -9.62 -1.97 -11.78
CA LEU A 46 -9.01 -0.64 -11.88
C LEU A 46 -7.71 -0.55 -11.06
N LYS A 47 -7.70 -1.15 -9.87
CA LYS A 47 -6.51 -1.22 -9.02
C LYS A 47 -5.39 -2.03 -9.68
N GLU A 48 -5.71 -3.16 -10.29
CA GLU A 48 -4.75 -4.00 -11.00
C GLU A 48 -4.18 -3.27 -12.21
N LYS A 49 -5.03 -2.67 -13.05
CA LYS A 49 -4.61 -1.88 -14.21
C LYS A 49 -3.66 -0.74 -13.81
N LYS A 50 -3.93 -0.05 -12.70
CA LYS A 50 -3.03 0.97 -12.16
C LYS A 50 -1.68 0.39 -11.75
N ASN A 51 -1.65 -0.77 -11.10
CA ASN A 51 -0.41 -1.45 -10.74
C ASN A 51 0.41 -1.85 -11.98
N ASN A 52 -0.24 -2.39 -13.02
CA ASN A 52 0.41 -2.80 -14.25
C ASN A 52 1.04 -1.60 -14.98
N SER A 53 0.33 -0.48 -15.06
CA SER A 53 0.88 0.75 -15.64
C SER A 53 2.13 1.26 -14.90
N ILE A 54 2.15 1.17 -13.56
CA ILE A 54 3.34 1.54 -12.78
C ILE A 54 4.48 0.53 -12.98
N ALA A 55 4.16 -0.77 -13.12
CA ALA A 55 5.13 -1.80 -13.44
C ALA A 55 5.80 -1.55 -14.80
N GLU A 56 5.01 -1.26 -15.83
CA GLU A 56 5.49 -0.90 -17.16
C GLU A 56 6.39 0.33 -17.13
N LYS A 57 5.99 1.39 -16.41
CA LYS A 57 6.84 2.57 -16.20
C LYS A 57 8.17 2.21 -15.54
N TYR A 58 8.16 1.31 -14.55
CA TYR A 58 9.38 0.86 -13.89
C TYR A 58 10.32 0.13 -14.85
N VAL A 59 9.78 -0.76 -15.69
CA VAL A 59 10.54 -1.44 -16.74
C VAL A 59 11.11 -0.44 -17.74
N GLN A 60 10.30 0.51 -18.22
CA GLN A 60 10.74 1.57 -19.13
C GLN A 60 11.86 2.42 -18.55
N ALA A 61 11.77 2.80 -17.26
CA ALA A 61 12.84 3.51 -16.56
C ALA A 61 14.14 2.70 -16.54
N GLY A 62 14.05 1.38 -16.37
CA GLY A 62 15.18 0.47 -16.47
C GLY A 62 15.81 0.45 -17.86
N LEU A 63 15.00 0.44 -18.92
CA LEU A 63 15.48 0.49 -20.31
C LEU A 63 16.18 1.82 -20.62
N TYR A 64 15.60 2.96 -20.20
CA TYR A 64 16.25 4.26 -20.33
C TYR A 64 17.57 4.33 -19.55
N LEU A 65 17.62 3.72 -18.37
CA LEU A 65 18.84 3.68 -17.58
C LEU A 65 19.94 2.88 -18.29
N SER A 66 19.59 1.70 -18.82
CA SER A 66 20.53 0.82 -19.53
C SER A 66 21.03 1.41 -20.85
N SER A 67 20.23 2.24 -21.53
CA SER A 67 20.63 2.97 -22.75
C SER A 67 21.45 4.23 -22.47
N GLY A 68 21.77 4.54 -21.21
CA GLY A 68 22.54 5.72 -20.82
C GLY A 68 21.71 7.00 -20.69
N GLU A 69 20.40 6.94 -20.95
CA GLU A 69 19.47 8.07 -20.84
C GLU A 69 19.06 8.35 -19.37
N LYS A 70 20.05 8.65 -18.52
CA LYS A 70 19.90 8.78 -17.06
C LYS A 70 18.82 9.79 -16.64
N ASN A 71 18.71 10.93 -17.33
CA ASN A 71 17.72 11.95 -17.01
C ASN A 71 16.29 11.47 -17.26
N LYS A 72 16.04 10.72 -18.35
CA LYS A 72 14.72 10.12 -18.60
C LYS A 72 14.41 9.07 -17.55
N ALA A 73 15.35 8.17 -17.27
CA ALA A 73 15.19 7.15 -16.24
C ALA A 73 14.84 7.76 -14.88
N LYS A 74 15.58 8.80 -14.46
CA LYS A 74 15.32 9.57 -13.25
C LYS A 74 13.88 10.06 -13.20
N ASN A 75 13.41 10.75 -14.24
CA ASN A 75 12.04 11.30 -14.28
C ASN A 75 10.98 10.20 -14.09
N PHE A 76 11.12 9.06 -14.79
CA PHE A 76 10.20 7.93 -14.60
C PHE A 76 10.24 7.37 -13.17
N TYR A 77 11.43 7.22 -12.57
CA TYR A 77 11.53 6.76 -11.17
C TYR A 77 10.90 7.75 -10.18
N GLU A 78 11.04 9.05 -10.41
CA GLU A 78 10.38 10.08 -9.58
C GLU A 78 8.85 10.01 -9.71
N GLU A 79 8.32 9.83 -10.92
CA GLU A 79 6.90 9.60 -11.14
C GLU A 79 6.39 8.37 -10.38
N ILE A 80 7.16 7.28 -10.39
CA ILE A 80 6.83 6.05 -9.66
C ILE A 80 6.81 6.30 -8.15
N ILE A 81 7.76 7.07 -7.60
CA ILE A 81 7.75 7.46 -6.18
C ILE A 81 6.51 8.31 -5.86
N ASN A 82 6.18 9.28 -6.72
CA ASN A 82 5.01 10.15 -6.55
C ASN A 82 3.68 9.38 -6.65
N SER A 83 3.63 8.28 -7.39
CA SER A 83 2.45 7.42 -7.50
C SER A 83 2.08 6.71 -6.18
N LYS A 84 3.01 6.66 -5.22
CA LYS A 84 2.88 5.97 -3.92
C LYS A 84 2.53 4.48 -4.06
N ASN A 85 3.02 3.83 -5.11
CA ASN A 85 2.86 2.39 -5.30
C ASN A 85 3.68 1.62 -4.25
N LYS A 86 3.04 0.68 -3.54
CA LYS A 86 3.65 -0.02 -2.41
C LYS A 86 4.91 -0.85 -2.75
N VAL A 87 5.07 -1.27 -4.00
CA VAL A 87 6.20 -2.09 -4.43
C VAL A 87 7.18 -1.23 -5.21
N TYR A 88 6.70 -0.63 -6.30
CA TYR A 88 7.57 0.06 -7.24
C TYR A 88 8.15 1.36 -6.69
N SER A 89 7.50 2.05 -5.74
CA SER A 89 8.11 3.25 -5.14
C SER A 89 9.36 2.92 -4.31
N ILE A 90 9.39 1.77 -3.63
CA ILE A 90 10.59 1.29 -2.90
C ILE A 90 11.69 0.93 -3.90
N LEU A 91 11.35 0.20 -4.96
CA LEU A 91 12.30 -0.22 -5.99
C LEU A 91 12.89 0.99 -6.75
N ALA A 92 12.06 1.96 -7.09
CA ALA A 92 12.48 3.18 -7.76
C ALA A 92 13.45 3.99 -6.90
N LEU A 93 13.16 4.18 -5.61
CA LEU A 93 14.07 4.88 -4.70
C LEU A 93 15.42 4.16 -4.57
N ASN A 94 15.40 2.83 -4.46
CA ASN A 94 16.64 2.05 -4.41
C ASN A 94 17.50 2.28 -5.66
N LEU A 95 16.91 2.21 -6.86
CA LEU A 95 17.65 2.44 -8.09
C LEU A 95 18.17 3.87 -8.23
N ILE A 96 17.40 4.88 -7.81
CA ILE A 96 17.87 6.27 -7.78
C ILE A 96 19.14 6.39 -6.94
N ILE A 97 19.16 5.79 -5.76
CA ILE A 97 20.30 5.86 -4.83
C ILE A 97 21.48 5.03 -5.34
N GLU A 98 21.25 3.78 -5.75
CA GLU A 98 22.31 2.85 -6.17
C GLU A 98 23.03 3.30 -7.45
N LYS A 99 22.31 3.98 -8.35
CA LYS A 99 22.85 4.46 -9.62
C LYS A 99 23.25 5.93 -9.58
N ASN A 100 23.19 6.56 -8.40
CA ASN A 100 23.45 7.98 -8.18
C ASN A 100 22.73 8.85 -9.24
N LEU A 101 21.42 8.63 -9.43
CA LEU A 101 20.62 9.42 -10.38
C LEU A 101 20.26 10.81 -9.81
N VAL A 102 20.41 10.98 -8.51
CA VAL A 102 20.15 12.22 -7.78
C VAL A 102 21.27 12.41 -6.76
N ASP A 103 21.97 13.54 -6.83
CA ASP A 103 23.03 13.90 -5.87
C ASP A 103 22.49 14.75 -4.71
N GLU A 104 21.34 15.41 -4.91
CA GLU A 104 20.75 16.28 -3.89
C GLU A 104 20.19 15.48 -2.72
N LYS A 105 20.90 15.52 -1.59
CA LYS A 105 20.51 14.83 -0.35
C LYS A 105 19.09 15.16 0.11
N LYS A 106 18.72 16.44 0.09
CA LYS A 106 17.39 16.92 0.51
C LYS A 106 16.28 16.25 -0.30
N LEU A 107 16.51 16.06 -1.60
CA LEU A 107 15.56 15.43 -2.49
C LEU A 107 15.39 13.93 -2.19
N ILE A 108 16.49 13.21 -1.92
CA ILE A 108 16.43 11.80 -1.51
C ILE A 108 15.70 11.64 -0.17
N LEU A 109 15.96 12.52 0.81
CA LEU A 109 15.24 12.49 2.09
C LEU A 109 13.74 12.75 1.93
N ASN A 110 13.35 13.63 1.01
CA ASN A 110 11.94 13.82 0.66
C ASN A 110 11.31 12.55 0.05
N TYR A 111 12.05 11.79 -0.77
CA TYR A 111 11.55 10.50 -1.26
C TYR A 111 11.35 9.50 -0.13
N PHE A 112 12.28 9.38 0.82
CA PHE A 112 12.08 8.55 2.01
C PHE A 112 10.83 8.96 2.78
N GLN A 113 10.61 10.27 3.01
CA GLN A 113 9.40 10.78 3.67
C GLN A 113 8.11 10.43 2.91
N LYS A 114 8.12 10.47 1.57
CA LYS A 114 6.97 10.05 0.76
C LYS A 114 6.66 8.57 0.96
N LEU A 115 7.68 7.73 1.04
CA LEU A 115 7.54 6.29 1.29
C LEU A 115 7.03 6.02 2.72
N GLU A 116 7.57 6.70 3.73
CA GLU A 116 7.15 6.55 5.14
C GLU A 116 5.66 6.86 5.36
N LYS A 117 5.05 7.71 4.52
CA LYS A 117 3.61 8.04 4.56
C LYS A 117 2.70 6.97 3.96
N ILE A 118 3.25 5.94 3.31
CA ILE A 118 2.47 4.85 2.72
C ILE A 118 2.17 3.79 3.79
N ASN A 119 0.93 3.28 3.81
CA ASN A 119 0.51 2.25 4.76
C ASN A 119 1.16 0.89 4.45
N TYR A 120 2.38 0.69 4.96
CA TYR A 120 3.18 -0.52 4.86
C TYR A 120 2.98 -1.44 6.07
N THR A 121 3.28 -2.73 5.88
CA THR A 121 3.47 -3.64 7.02
C THR A 121 4.70 -3.21 7.83
N LYS A 122 4.75 -3.58 9.11
CA LYS A 122 5.86 -3.23 10.02
C LYS A 122 7.22 -3.54 9.38
N ASP A 123 7.38 -4.73 8.82
CA ASP A 123 8.65 -5.19 8.22
C ASP A 123 9.11 -4.31 7.05
N LYS A 124 8.18 -3.89 6.19
CA LYS A 124 8.48 -3.00 5.06
C LYS A 124 8.81 -1.59 5.52
N SER A 125 8.10 -1.09 6.54
CA SER A 125 8.39 0.20 7.17
C SER A 125 9.78 0.20 7.81
N ASP A 126 10.12 -0.86 8.55
CA ASP A 126 11.43 -1.02 9.18
C ASP A 126 12.55 -1.14 8.15
N LEU A 127 12.32 -1.80 7.01
CA LEU A 127 13.27 -1.83 5.90
C LEU A 127 13.52 -0.44 5.30
N ILE A 128 12.48 0.38 5.17
CA ILE A 128 12.60 1.76 4.68
C ILE A 128 13.42 2.59 5.68
N LYS A 129 13.14 2.48 6.99
CA LYS A 129 13.92 3.13 8.06
C LYS A 129 15.38 2.70 8.02
N LEU A 130 15.67 1.40 7.88
CA LEU A 130 17.02 0.86 7.79
C LEU A 130 17.78 1.46 6.59
N LYS A 131 17.18 1.43 5.40
CA LYS A 131 17.78 2.02 4.19
C LYS A 131 18.04 3.51 4.32
N LYS A 132 17.11 4.26 4.93
CA LYS A 132 17.28 5.68 5.23
C LYS A 132 18.45 5.93 6.17
N ALA A 133 18.57 5.13 7.23
CA ALA A 133 19.68 5.21 8.17
C ALA A 133 21.04 4.98 7.48
N LEU A 134 21.13 3.93 6.66
CA LEU A 134 22.33 3.60 5.88
C LEU A 134 22.70 4.74 4.91
N TYR A 135 21.71 5.31 4.23
CA TYR A 135 21.92 6.47 3.36
C TYR A 135 22.45 7.69 4.13
N LEU A 136 21.88 7.99 5.30
CA LEU A 136 22.33 9.10 6.15
C LEU A 136 23.77 8.91 6.65
N ILE A 137 24.11 7.70 7.10
CA ILE A 137 25.49 7.35 7.51
C ILE A 137 26.45 7.54 6.34
N LYS A 138 26.11 7.03 5.16
CA LYS A 138 26.94 7.18 3.94
C LYS A 138 27.13 8.65 3.53
N THR A 139 26.14 9.50 3.79
CA THR A 139 26.15 10.92 3.39
C THR A 139 26.57 11.87 4.52
N GLY A 140 27.28 11.37 5.53
CA GLY A 140 27.90 12.16 6.59
C GLY A 140 27.01 12.52 7.79
N GLU A 141 25.74 12.11 7.80
CA GLU A 141 24.81 12.29 8.94
C GLU A 141 24.78 11.05 9.85
N LYS A 142 25.97 10.58 10.25
CA LYS A 142 26.14 9.34 11.02
C LYS A 142 25.28 9.30 12.28
N ASN A 143 25.30 10.36 13.10
CA ASN A 143 24.54 10.43 14.36
C ASN A 143 23.02 10.23 14.17
N ILE A 144 22.45 10.79 13.09
CA ILE A 144 21.01 10.68 12.80
C ILE A 144 20.70 9.27 12.31
N GLY A 145 21.53 8.72 11.42
CA GLY A 145 21.37 7.34 10.94
C GLY A 145 21.47 6.32 12.08
N GLU A 146 22.48 6.44 12.95
CA GLU A 146 22.62 5.56 14.12
C GLU A 146 21.43 5.65 15.08
N THR A 147 20.85 6.84 15.25
CA THR A 147 19.64 7.00 16.07
C THR A 147 18.48 6.18 15.51
N ILE A 148 18.30 6.16 14.19
CA ILE A 148 17.28 5.33 13.52
C ILE A 148 17.58 3.84 13.74
N LEU A 149 18.84 3.41 13.63
CA LEU A 149 19.23 2.02 13.88
C LEU A 149 18.97 1.60 15.34
N LYS A 150 19.33 2.44 16.31
CA LYS A 150 19.07 2.21 17.73
C LYS A 150 17.57 2.05 18.02
N ASN A 151 16.73 2.84 17.35
CA ASN A 151 15.28 2.70 17.46
C ASN A 151 14.78 1.35 16.91
N LEU A 152 15.32 0.87 15.78
CA LEU A 152 14.98 -0.45 15.23
C LEU A 152 15.36 -1.60 16.19
N VAL A 153 16.50 -1.48 16.89
CA VAL A 153 16.91 -2.42 17.94
C VAL A 153 15.92 -2.38 19.11
N LYS A 154 15.61 -1.18 19.61
CA LYS A 154 14.71 -0.97 20.75
C LYS A 154 13.28 -1.49 20.47
N GLU A 155 12.79 -1.29 19.25
CA GLU A 155 11.46 -1.74 18.79
C GLU A 155 11.37 -3.26 18.53
N LYS A 156 12.45 -4.00 18.80
CA LYS A 156 12.58 -5.44 18.49
C LYS A 156 12.18 -5.75 17.05
N SER A 157 12.62 -4.91 16.11
CA SER A 157 12.41 -5.14 14.68
C SER A 157 13.05 -6.46 14.24
N ILE A 158 12.53 -7.09 13.19
CA ILE A 158 13.18 -8.22 12.51
C ILE A 158 14.60 -7.82 12.07
N LEU A 159 14.79 -6.55 11.70
CA LEU A 159 16.07 -5.99 11.29
C LEU A 159 16.90 -5.48 12.47
N GLY A 160 16.47 -5.71 13.71
CA GLY A 160 17.16 -5.26 14.92
C GLY A 160 18.56 -5.86 15.06
N LYS A 161 18.72 -7.17 14.79
CA LYS A 161 20.05 -7.82 14.81
C LYS A 161 21.02 -7.21 13.80
N ILE A 162 20.56 -6.99 12.56
CA ILE A 162 21.35 -6.36 11.51
C ILE A 162 21.68 -4.91 11.90
N SER A 163 20.72 -4.18 12.47
CA SER A 163 20.91 -2.81 12.94
C SER A 163 21.96 -2.72 14.04
N GLN A 164 21.99 -3.70 14.96
CA GLN A 164 23.00 -3.79 16.02
C GLN A 164 24.39 -4.02 15.43
N GLN A 165 24.54 -4.93 14.46
CA GLN A 165 25.82 -5.20 13.80
C GLN A 165 26.37 -4.00 13.02
N ILE A 166 25.50 -3.13 12.50
CA ILE A 166 25.92 -1.90 11.80
C ILE A 166 26.40 -0.82 12.80
N LEU A 167 25.93 -0.88 14.05
CA LEU A 167 26.30 0.07 15.11
C LEU A 167 27.62 -0.27 15.82
N GLU A 168 28.09 -1.52 15.67
CA GLU A 168 29.38 -2.01 16.16
C GLU A 168 30.52 -1.57 15.24
#